data_AF-A0A353IM97-F1
#
_entry.id   AF-A0A353IM97-F1
#
_cell.length_a   1.000
_cell.length_b   1.000
_cell.length_c   1.000
_cell.angle_alpha   90.00
_cell.angle_beta   90.00
_cell.angle_gamma   90.00
#
_symmetry.space_group_name_H-M   'P 1'
#
loop_
_entity.id
_entity.type
_entity.pdbx_description
1 polymer ?
#
loop_
_entity_poly.entity_id
_entity_poly.type
_entity_poly.pdbx_seq_one_letter_code
_entity_poly.pdbx_strand_id
1 'polypeptide(L)' 'VTAKAVAAGPYLLGDRFTAADVVVGSTIRFGVTFEILPKIPEFMAYVDRLLARPAMQRTLALDEELAGANA' A
#
# COMPACT_ATOMS: atom_id res chain seq x y z
N VAL A 1 13.38 1.43 11.40
CA VAL A 1 12.64 2.67 11.69
C VAL A 1 11.27 2.66 11.02
N THR A 2 11.18 2.46 9.70
CA THR A 2 9.92 2.47 8.94
C THR A 2 8.86 1.46 9.42
N ALA A 3 9.26 0.21 9.74
CA ALA A 3 8.34 -0.79 10.29
C ALA A 3 7.62 -0.32 11.56
N LYS A 4 8.35 0.37 12.45
CA LYS A 4 7.76 0.96 13.66
C LYS A 4 6.80 2.10 13.33
N ALA A 5 7.11 2.92 12.33
CA ALA A 5 6.27 4.05 11.92
C ALA A 5 4.91 3.59 11.39
N VAL A 6 4.88 2.55 10.54
CA VAL A 6 3.63 2.02 9.99
C VAL A 6 2.81 1.18 10.99
N ALA A 7 3.44 0.74 12.09
CA ALA A 7 2.78 0.03 13.18
C ALA A 7 2.13 0.96 14.21
N ALA A 8 2.55 2.24 14.27
CA ALA A 8 2.10 3.18 15.28
C ALA A 8 0.62 3.63 15.13
N GLY A 9 0.07 3.51 13.91
CA GLY A 9 -1.28 3.95 13.62
C GLY A 9 -1.81 3.41 12.29
N PRO A 10 -3.05 3.77 11.92
CA PRO A 10 -3.65 3.29 10.68
C PRO A 10 -2.91 3.84 9.45
N TYR A 11 -2.42 5.08 9.52
CA TYR A 11 -1.62 5.77 8.50
C TYR A 11 -0.38 6.45 9.12
N LEU A 12 0.56 6.88 8.29
CA LEU A 12 1.85 7.43 8.72
C LEU A 12 1.73 8.71 9.55
N LEU A 13 0.67 9.50 9.33
CA LEU A 13 0.38 10.74 10.05
C LEU A 13 -0.82 10.60 11.00
N GLY A 14 -1.07 9.38 11.50
CA GLY A 14 -2.17 9.09 12.42
C GLY A 14 -3.43 8.62 11.70
N ASP A 15 -4.58 9.21 12.02
CA ASP A 15 -5.89 8.71 11.57
C ASP A 15 -6.25 9.11 10.13
N ARG A 16 -5.53 10.04 9.53
CA ARG A 16 -5.82 10.56 8.19
C ARG A 16 -4.87 9.99 7.15
N PHE A 17 -5.43 9.47 6.06
CA PHE A 17 -4.66 9.14 4.87
C PHE A 17 -4.17 10.42 4.17
N THR A 18 -2.89 10.47 3.84
CA THR A 18 -2.23 11.65 3.25
C THR A 18 -1.35 11.29 2.07
N ALA A 19 -0.73 12.32 1.46
CA ALA A 19 0.28 12.12 0.42
C ALA A 19 1.48 11.28 0.92
N ALA A 20 1.79 11.32 2.22
CA ALA A 20 2.86 10.48 2.77
C ALA A 20 2.55 8.98 2.56
N ASP A 21 1.30 8.58 2.76
CA ASP A 21 0.85 7.20 2.59
C ASP A 21 0.79 6.80 1.10
N VAL A 22 0.56 7.76 0.20
CA VAL A 22 0.67 7.52 -1.25
C VAL A 22 2.11 7.16 -1.62
N VAL A 23 3.08 7.98 -1.22
CA VAL A 23 4.49 7.82 -1.65
C VAL A 23 5.16 6.67 -0.91
N VAL A 24 5.15 6.70 0.42
CA VAL A 24 5.84 5.67 1.22
C VAL A 24 5.07 4.36 1.21
N GLY A 25 3.74 4.42 1.25
CA GLY A 25 2.91 3.22 1.21
C GLY A 25 2.97 2.48 -0.12
N SER A 26 2.99 3.19 -1.25
CA SER A 26 3.21 2.54 -2.56
C SER A 26 4.60 1.91 -2.64
N THR A 27 5.63 2.57 -2.11
CA THR A 27 7.00 2.04 -2.06
C THR A 27 7.08 0.75 -1.23
N ILE A 28 6.45 0.72 -0.06
CA ILE A 28 6.40 -0.49 0.80
C ILE A 28 5.63 -1.60 0.09
N ARG A 29 4.45 -1.30 -0.47
CA ARG A 29 3.66 -2.29 -1.22
C ARG A 29 4.47 -2.88 -2.38
N PHE A 30 5.07 -2.04 -3.20
CA PHE A 30 5.91 -2.48 -4.32
C PHE A 30 7.07 -3.34 -3.83
N GLY A 31 7.80 -2.87 -2.82
CA GLY A 31 8.93 -3.61 -2.26
C GLY A 31 8.54 -4.98 -1.72
N VAL A 32 7.38 -5.10 -1.08
CA VAL A 32 6.86 -6.39 -0.59
C VAL A 32 6.40 -7.30 -1.74
N THR A 33 5.70 -6.76 -2.75
CA THR A 33 5.21 -7.52 -3.91
C THR A 33 6.37 -8.10 -4.72
N PHE A 34 7.43 -7.33 -4.94
CA PHE A 34 8.61 -7.76 -5.70
C PHE A 34 9.72 -8.35 -4.82
N GLU A 35 9.42 -8.64 -3.55
CA GLU A 35 10.34 -9.28 -2.60
C GLU A 35 11.67 -8.53 -2.38
N ILE A 36 11.68 -7.23 -2.65
CA ILE A 36 12.76 -6.29 -2.30
C ILE A 36 12.75 -6.02 -0.79
N LEU A 37 11.56 -5.98 -0.19
CA LEU A 37 11.35 -5.83 1.26
C LEU A 37 10.79 -7.13 1.86
N PRO A 38 11.18 -7.45 3.10
CA PRO A 38 10.68 -8.65 3.77
C PRO A 38 9.19 -8.52 4.09
N LYS A 39 8.46 -9.63 3.97
CA LYS A 39 7.03 -9.78 4.32
C LYS A 39 6.83 -9.88 5.84
N ILE A 40 7.18 -8.83 6.58
CA ILE A 40 6.97 -8.74 8.03
C ILE A 40 5.53 -8.29 8.38
N PRO A 41 4.99 -8.66 9.55
CA PRO A 41 3.61 -8.37 9.92
C PRO A 41 3.22 -6.89 9.82
N GLU A 42 4.13 -5.98 10.19
CA GLU A 42 3.88 -4.54 10.19
C GLU A 42 3.68 -3.99 8.78
N PHE A 43 4.48 -4.46 7.82
CA PHE A 43 4.34 -4.06 6.41
C PHE A 43 3.10 -4.68 5.78
N MET A 44 2.85 -5.97 6.03
CA MET A 44 1.67 -6.64 5.49
C MET A 44 0.39 -5.97 6.00
N ALA A 45 0.25 -5.77 7.32
CA ALA A 45 -0.92 -5.13 7.90
C ALA A 45 -1.12 -3.70 7.38
N TYR A 46 -0.04 -2.95 7.15
CA TYR A 46 -0.13 -1.61 6.57
C TYR A 46 -0.56 -1.66 5.09
N VAL A 47 0.03 -2.56 4.28
CA VAL A 47 -0.36 -2.77 2.88
C VAL A 47 -1.82 -3.20 2.77
N ASP A 48 -2.30 -4.09 3.65
CA ASP A 48 -3.70 -4.53 3.67
C ASP A 48 -4.65 -3.35 3.92
N ARG A 49 -4.30 -2.43 4.83
CA ARG A 49 -5.07 -1.19 5.04
C ARG A 49 -5.09 -0.30 3.81
N LEU A 50 -3.98 -0.22 3.07
CA LEU A 50 -3.93 0.56 1.81
C LEU A 50 -4.79 -0.10 0.72
N LEU A 51 -4.71 -1.43 0.59
CA LEU A 51 -5.48 -2.22 -0.36
C LEU A 51 -6.98 -2.14 -0.08
N ALA A 52 -7.40 -2.15 1.18
CA ALA A 52 -8.81 -2.07 1.55
C ALA A 52 -9.49 -0.72 1.19
N ARG A 53 -8.73 0.31 0.81
CA ARG A 53 -9.31 1.63 0.51
C ARG A 53 -10.13 1.57 -0.79
N PRO A 54 -11.36 2.13 -0.83
CA PRO A 54 -12.17 2.16 -2.05
C PRO A 54 -11.48 2.80 -3.25
N ALA A 55 -10.65 3.82 -3.02
CA ALA A 55 -9.85 4.44 -4.07
C ALA A 55 -8.80 3.48 -4.66
N MET A 56 -8.14 2.68 -3.82
CA MET A 56 -7.15 1.69 -4.27
C MET A 56 -7.82 0.57 -5.05
N GLN A 57 -8.94 0.04 -4.55
CA GLN A 57 -9.73 -0.98 -5.24
C GLN A 57 -10.21 -0.51 -6.62
N ARG A 58 -10.68 0.75 -6.73
CA ARG A 58 -11.04 1.35 -8.01
C ARG A 58 -9.86 1.42 -8.97
N THR A 59 -8.69 1.86 -8.51
CA THR A 59 -7.49 1.91 -9.34
C THR A 59 -7.07 0.52 -9.82
N LEU A 60 -7.08 -0.48 -8.94
CA LEU A 60 -6.75 -1.86 -9.32
C LEU A 60 -7.69 -2.42 -10.39
N ALA A 61 -9.00 -2.15 -10.29
CA ALA A 61 -9.97 -2.57 -11.31
C ALA A 61 -9.71 -1.89 -12.67
N LEU A 62 -9.37 -0.59 -12.67
CA LEU A 62 -9.00 0.13 -13.90
C LEU A 62 -7.69 -0.40 -14.50
N ASP A 63 -6.69 -0.70 -13.67
CA ASP A 63 -5.42 -1.27 -14.11
C ASP A 63 -5.64 -2.66 -14.75
N GLU A 64 -6.51 -3.48 -14.17
CA GLU A 64 -6.89 -4.80 -14.70
C GLU A 64 -7.62 -4.66 -16.05
N GLU A 65 -8.57 -3.73 -16.16
CA GLU A 65 -9.28 -3.43 -17.41
C GLU A 65 -8.32 -2.99 -18.52
N LEU A 66 -7.38 -2.09 -18.20
CA LEU A 66 -6.38 -1.60 -19.16
C LEU A 66 -5.36 -2.66 -19.56
N ALA A 67 -4.97 -3.55 -18.64
CA ALA A 67 -4.08 -4.66 -18.95
C ALA A 67 -4.76 -5.67 -19.90
N GLY A 68 -6.04 -5.98 -19.67
CA GLY A 68 -6.82 -6.87 -20.53
C GLY A 68 -7.15 -6.27 -21.90
N ALA A 69 -7.31 -4.95 -22.00
CA ALA A 69 -7.55 -4.26 -23.27
C ALA A 69 -6.34 -4.26 -24.22
N ASN A 70 -5.13 -4.51 -23.69
CA ASN A 70 -3.87 -4.51 -24.45
C ASN A 70 -3.23 -5.90 -24.57
N ALA A 71 -3.94 -6.96 -24.17
CA ALA A 71 -3.52 -8.37 -24.29
C ALA A 71 -4.11 -9.01 -25.56
#